data_AF-A0A2D4KIG5-F1
#
_entry.id   AF-A0A2D4KIG5-F1
#
_cell.length_a   1.000
_cell.length_b   1.000
_cell.length_c   1.000
_cell.angle_alpha   90.00
_cell.angle_beta   90.00
_cell.angle_gamma   90.00
#
_symmetry.space_group_name_H-M   'P 1'
#
loop_
_entity.id
_entity.type
_entity.pdbx_description
1 polymer ?
#
loop_
_entity_poly.entity_id
_entity_poly.type
_entity_poly.pdbx_seq_one_letter_code
_entity_poly.pdbx_strand_id
1 'polypeptide(L)'
;QSLTNTVQVFSTDVSMLFGMEKCATVSIKRGKITTCDGIEMPNGQLIKCNQNEVYKYLGILQLDNIKHGEVKTIVRREYTNRVRKILKSKLNGGNTIKAMNTWAIPVIRYTAGIVNWTQ
;
A
#
# COMPACT_ATOMS: atom_id res chain seq x y z
N GLN A 1 30.56 0.52 -4.52
CA GLN A 1 29.93 1.51 -3.63
C GLN A 1 28.45 1.18 -3.52
N SER A 2 27.87 1.17 -2.31
CA SER A 2 26.42 0.96 -2.12
C SER A 2 25.65 2.21 -2.53
N LEU A 3 24.48 2.06 -3.16
CA LEU A 3 23.58 3.16 -3.53
C LEU A 3 23.25 4.07 -2.32
N THR A 4 23.11 3.48 -1.14
CA THR A 4 22.85 4.20 0.11
C THR A 4 23.97 5.17 0.49
N ASN A 5 25.22 4.81 0.21
CA ASN A 5 26.38 5.66 0.47
C ASN A 5 26.39 6.87 -0.48
N THR A 6 26.07 6.65 -1.76
CA THR A 6 25.96 7.72 -2.74
C THR A 6 24.87 8.72 -2.36
N VAL A 7 23.68 8.25 -1.97
CA VAL A 7 22.59 9.13 -1.52
C VAL A 7 23.00 9.96 -0.29
N GLN A 8 23.74 9.37 0.64
CA GLN A 8 24.24 10.09 1.82
C GLN A 8 25.20 11.22 1.43
N VAL A 9 26.17 10.94 0.54
CA VAL A 9 27.11 11.96 0.04
C VAL A 9 26.36 13.11 -0.62
N PHE A 10 25.42 12.82 -1.52
CA PHE A 10 24.62 13.87 -2.16
C PHE A 10 23.73 14.64 -1.18
N SER A 11 23.18 13.97 -0.16
CA SER A 11 22.40 14.61 0.92
C SER A 11 23.22 15.68 1.64
N THR A 12 24.48 15.35 1.95
CA THR A 12 25.42 16.26 2.61
C THR A 12 25.86 17.39 1.68
N ASP A 13 26.22 17.07 0.43
CA ASP A 13 26.71 18.06 -0.54
C ASP A 13 25.66 19.13 -0.86
N VAL A 14 24.40 18.73 -1.02
CA VAL A 14 23.28 19.64 -1.31
C VAL A 14 22.68 20.26 -0.03
N SER A 15 23.13 19.83 1.15
CA SER A 15 22.56 20.23 2.45
C SER A 15 21.04 19.99 2.55
N MET A 16 20.56 18.89 1.96
CA MET A 16 19.15 18.48 1.98
C MET A 16 19.04 17.06 2.52
N LEU A 17 18.18 16.85 3.53
CA LEU A 17 17.93 15.52 4.11
C LEU A 17 16.94 14.73 3.26
N PHE A 18 17.39 13.61 2.67
CA PHE A 18 16.52 12.71 1.89
C PHE A 18 15.67 11.76 2.74
N GLY A 19 15.84 11.76 4.07
CA GLY A 19 14.99 10.98 4.97
C GLY A 19 15.33 9.49 5.03
N MET A 20 16.62 9.15 4.99
CA MET A 20 17.12 7.76 5.02
C MET A 20 16.68 7.00 6.28
N GLU A 21 16.41 7.71 7.38
CA GLU A 21 15.87 7.17 8.63
C GLU A 21 14.46 6.59 8.50
N LYS A 22 13.74 6.93 7.43
CA LYS A 22 12.39 6.42 7.11
C LYS A 22 12.41 5.24 6.15
N CYS A 23 13.59 4.85 5.66
CA CYS A 23 13.73 3.75 4.74
C CYS A 23 13.60 2.41 5.49
N ALA A 24 13.12 1.41 4.76
CA ALA A 24 13.13 0.01 5.17
C ALA A 24 13.57 -0.84 3.98
N THR A 25 14.20 -1.98 4.25
CA THR A 25 14.73 -2.89 3.24
C THR A 25 13.90 -4.17 3.19
N VAL A 26 13.72 -4.70 1.98
CA VAL A 26 13.16 -6.04 1.74
C VAL A 26 14.10 -6.76 0.77
N SER A 27 14.43 -8.01 1.07
CA SER A 27 15.26 -8.85 0.19
C SER A 27 14.38 -9.83 -0.57
N ILE A 28 14.38 -9.74 -1.90
CA ILE A 28 13.57 -10.59 -2.78
C ILE A 28 14.50 -11.42 -3.66
N LYS A 29 14.41 -12.75 -3.55
CA LYS A 29 15.13 -13.70 -4.42
C LYS A 29 14.13 -14.56 -5.17
N ARG A 30 14.19 -14.54 -6.51
CA ARG A 30 13.27 -15.31 -7.39
C ARG A 30 11.78 -15.09 -7.07
N GLY A 31 11.38 -13.85 -6.79
CA GLY A 31 10.00 -13.50 -6.47
C GLY A 31 9.51 -13.88 -5.07
N LYS A 32 10.39 -14.38 -4.19
CA LYS A 32 10.07 -14.69 -2.79
C LYS A 32 10.85 -13.79 -1.85
N ILE A 33 10.20 -13.35 -0.78
CA ILE A 33 10.86 -12.60 0.30
C ILE A 33 11.76 -13.55 1.05
N THR A 34 13.02 -13.14 1.20
CA THR A 34 14.02 -13.83 2.00
C THR A 34 14.38 -13.00 3.22
N THR A 35 14.88 -13.66 4.26
CA THR A 35 15.39 -12.98 5.45
C THR A 35 16.50 -12.01 5.04
N CYS A 36 16.44 -10.80 5.61
CA CYS A 36 17.52 -9.81 5.53
C CYS A 36 17.86 -9.26 6.90
N ASP A 37 19.14 -8.93 7.08
CA ASP A 37 19.70 -8.41 8.32
C ASP A 37 19.69 -6.87 8.38
N GLY A 38 19.15 -6.22 7.34
CA GLY A 38 19.15 -4.76 7.19
C GLY A 38 20.37 -4.25 6.43
N ILE A 39 20.49 -2.93 6.32
CA ILE A 39 21.63 -2.27 5.68
C ILE A 39 22.23 -1.30 6.70
N GLU A 40 23.50 -1.51 7.05
CA GLU A 40 24.27 -0.57 7.85
C GLU A 40 24.71 0.62 6.99
N MET A 41 24.41 1.82 7.46
CA MET A 41 24.84 3.06 6.84
C MET A 41 26.20 3.51 7.40
N PRO A 42 27.01 4.25 6.61
CA PRO A 42 28.29 4.79 7.05
C PRO A 42 28.25 5.64 8.32
N ASN A 43 27.09 6.23 8.64
CA ASN A 43 26.84 7.01 9.86
C ASN A 43 26.48 6.14 11.09
N GLY A 44 26.50 4.80 10.97
CA GLY A 44 26.14 3.87 12.03
C GLY A 44 24.63 3.62 12.20
N GLN A 45 23.77 4.23 11.37
CA GLN A 45 22.33 3.90 11.38
C GLN A 45 22.06 2.59 10.65
N LEU A 46 21.20 1.75 11.23
CA LEU A 46 20.72 0.52 10.60
C LEU A 46 19.35 0.77 9.94
N ILE A 47 19.30 0.60 8.61
CA ILE A 47 18.02 0.51 7.90
C ILE A 47 17.42 -0.87 8.18
N LYS A 48 16.29 -0.88 8.88
CA LYS A 48 15.62 -2.12 9.30
C LYS A 48 15.11 -2.93 8.12
N CYS A 49 15.20 -4.25 8.24
CA CYS A 49 14.58 -5.17 7.30
C CYS A 49 13.11 -5.40 7.70
N ASN A 50 12.16 -4.99 6.85
CA ASN A 50 10.74 -5.17 7.10
C ASN A 50 10.26 -6.47 6.45
N GLN A 51 10.32 -7.58 7.19
CA GLN A 51 9.95 -8.90 6.66
C GLN A 51 8.43 -9.15 6.68
N ASN A 52 7.70 -8.53 7.61
CA ASN A 52 6.29 -8.85 7.89
C ASN A 52 5.30 -7.68 7.68
N GLU A 53 5.78 -6.46 7.46
CA GLU A 53 4.89 -5.31 7.26
C GLU A 53 4.40 -5.24 5.81
N VAL A 54 3.10 -5.41 5.62
CA VAL A 54 2.46 -5.26 4.30
C VAL A 54 2.42 -3.78 3.94
N TYR A 55 3.12 -3.41 2.86
CA TYR A 55 3.16 -2.05 2.37
C TYR A 55 1.82 -1.67 1.71
N LYS A 56 1.37 -0.43 1.93
CA LYS A 56 0.13 0.07 1.33
C LYS A 56 0.47 1.07 0.24
N TYR A 57 0.39 0.65 -1.02
CA TYR A 57 0.59 1.50 -2.18
C TYR A 57 -0.74 1.91 -2.80
N LEU A 58 -0.99 3.22 -2.90
CA LEU A 58 -2.22 3.77 -3.50
C LEU A 58 -3.52 3.12 -2.97
N GLY A 59 -3.55 2.79 -1.68
CA GLY A 59 -4.70 2.14 -1.05
C GLY A 59 -4.71 0.62 -1.09
N ILE A 60 -3.80 -0.01 -1.83
CA ILE A 60 -3.74 -1.45 -2.09
C ILE A 60 -2.60 -2.07 -1.29
N LEU A 61 -2.90 -3.19 -0.64
CA LEU A 61 -1.91 -3.95 0.11
C LEU A 61 -1.01 -4.73 -0.84
N GLN A 62 0.27 -4.37 -0.83
CA GLN A 62 1.33 -4.92 -1.66
C GLN A 62 2.49 -5.35 -0.76
N LEU A 63 3.07 -6.51 -1.03
CA LEU A 63 4.28 -6.96 -0.36
C LEU A 63 5.27 -7.49 -1.42
N ASP A 64 5.32 -8.81 -1.61
CA ASP A 64 5.95 -9.47 -2.75
C ASP A 64 5.06 -9.40 -4.00
N ASN A 65 3.76 -9.56 -3.78
CA ASN A 65 2.72 -9.45 -4.77
C ASN A 65 1.50 -8.76 -4.14
N ILE A 66 0.49 -8.45 -4.94
CA ILE A 66 -0.79 -7.93 -4.46
C ILE A 66 -1.42 -9.00 -3.57
N LYS A 67 -1.76 -8.64 -2.32
CA LYS A 67 -2.46 -9.54 -1.39
C LYS A 67 -3.96 -9.61 -1.75
N HIS A 68 -4.28 -10.26 -2.87
CA HIS A 68 -5.63 -10.27 -3.46
C HIS A 68 -6.72 -10.64 -2.46
N GLY A 69 -6.53 -11.67 -1.62
CA GLY A 69 -7.52 -12.10 -0.63
C GLY A 69 -7.82 -11.04 0.44
N GLU A 70 -6.78 -10.38 0.94
CA GLU A 70 -6.92 -9.30 1.92
C GLU A 70 -7.58 -8.07 1.30
N VAL A 71 -7.16 -7.68 0.10
CA VAL A 71 -7.75 -6.56 -0.62
C VAL A 71 -9.22 -6.81 -0.92
N LYS A 72 -9.61 -8.03 -1.34
CA LYS A 72 -11.03 -8.41 -1.51
C LYS A 72 -11.83 -8.24 -0.22
N THR A 73 -11.26 -8.68 0.91
CA THR A 73 -11.92 -8.56 2.23
C THR A 73 -12.13 -7.09 2.62
N ILE A 74 -11.12 -6.24 2.41
CA ILE A 74 -11.18 -4.81 2.69
C ILE A 74 -12.23 -4.13 1.80
N VAL A 75 -12.20 -4.40 0.49
CA VAL A 75 -13.14 -3.85 -0.49
C VAL A 75 -14.57 -4.27 -0.17
N ARG A 76 -14.80 -5.55 0.14
CA ARG A 76 -16.13 -6.07 0.50
C ARG A 76 -16.68 -5.37 1.74
N ARG A 77 -15.85 -5.23 2.77
CA ARG A 77 -16.22 -4.54 4.01
C ARG A 77 -16.58 -3.09 3.74
N GLU A 78 -15.73 -2.38 3.00
CA GLU A 78 -15.94 -0.96 2.69
C GLU A 78 -17.19 -0.73 1.84
N TYR A 79 -17.39 -1.52 0.78
CA TYR A 79 -18.59 -1.47 -0.04
C TYR A 79 -19.86 -1.69 0.79
N THR A 80 -19.88 -2.74 1.62
CA THR A 80 -21.03 -3.06 2.49
C THR A 80 -21.31 -1.91 3.47
N ASN A 81 -20.26 -1.30 4.04
CA ASN A 81 -20.40 -0.17 4.94
C ASN A 81 -20.99 1.06 4.22
N ARG A 82 -20.53 1.39 3.01
CA ARG A 82 -21.06 2.50 2.21
C ARG A 82 -22.53 2.28 1.86
N VAL A 83 -22.88 1.09 1.38
CA VAL A 83 -24.26 0.73 1.07
C VAL A 83 -25.16 0.88 2.30
N ARG A 84 -24.75 0.35 3.46
CA ARG A 84 -25.51 0.50 4.71
C ARG A 84 -25.72 1.97 5.10
N LYS A 85 -24.69 2.82 4.92
CA LYS A 85 -24.80 4.27 5.21
C LYS A 85 -25.79 4.95 4.26
N ILE A 86 -25.73 4.64 2.96
CA ILE A 86 -26.67 5.18 1.97
C ILE A 86 -28.10 4.76 2.32
N LEU A 87 -28.36 3.48 2.59
CA LEU A 87 -29.70 3.00 2.91
C LEU A 87 -30.28 3.62 4.19
N LYS A 88 -29.43 4.04 5.14
CA LYS A 88 -29.85 4.75 6.36
C LYS A 88 -30.10 6.26 6.15
N SER A 89 -29.72 6.83 5.02
CA SER A 89 -29.77 8.28 4.77
C SER A 89 -31.15 8.82 4.36
N LYS A 90 -32.20 7.97 4.36
CA LYS A 90 -33.60 8.32 4.03
C LYS A 90 -33.75 9.05 2.68
N LEU A 91 -32.87 8.76 1.71
CA LEU A 91 -32.95 9.28 0.35
C LEU A 91 -34.12 8.63 -0.41
N ASN A 92 -34.69 9.36 -1.38
CA ASN A 92 -35.63 8.75 -2.33
C ASN A 92 -34.92 7.71 -3.21
N GLY A 93 -35.69 6.87 -3.92
CA GLY A 93 -35.16 5.79 -4.73
C GLY A 93 -34.14 6.24 -5.79
N GLY A 94 -34.45 7.30 -6.54
CA GLY A 94 -33.55 7.84 -7.57
C GLY A 94 -32.23 8.35 -6.98
N ASN A 95 -32.29 9.08 -5.87
CA ASN A 95 -31.11 9.59 -5.18
C ASN A 95 -30.30 8.48 -4.51
N THR A 96 -30.95 7.42 -4.04
CA THR A 96 -30.28 6.22 -3.49
C THR A 96 -29.45 5.53 -4.56
N ILE A 97 -30.04 5.30 -5.74
CA ILE A 97 -29.32 4.71 -6.89
C ILE A 97 -28.15 5.61 -7.30
N LYS A 98 -28.37 6.93 -7.38
CA LYS A 98 -27.32 7.90 -7.68
C LYS A 98 -26.17 7.85 -6.67
N ALA A 99 -26.49 7.83 -5.37
CA ALA A 99 -25.50 7.75 -4.30
C ALA A 99 -24.69 6.45 -4.36
N MET A 100 -25.34 5.32 -4.66
CA MET A 100 -24.65 4.04 -4.83
C MET A 100 -23.65 4.09 -5.99
N ASN A 101 -24.11 4.54 -7.16
CA ASN A 101 -23.27 4.63 -8.37
C ASN A 101 -22.08 5.59 -8.19
N THR A 102 -22.29 6.70 -7.49
CA THR A 102 -21.25 7.73 -7.29
C THR A 102 -20.28 7.40 -6.16
N TRP A 103 -20.71 6.71 -5.10
CA TRP A 103 -19.88 6.55 -3.88
C TRP A 103 -19.55 5.11 -3.49
N ALA A 104 -20.49 4.18 -3.61
CA ALA A 104 -20.26 2.78 -3.24
C ALA A 104 -19.55 1.99 -4.36
N ILE A 105 -20.04 2.10 -5.59
CA ILE A 105 -19.54 1.37 -6.76
C ILE A 105 -18.05 1.66 -7.08
N PRO A 106 -17.52 2.90 -6.94
CA PRO A 106 -16.12 3.17 -7.23
C PRO A 106 -15.11 2.33 -6.41
N VAL A 107 -15.49 1.88 -5.20
CA VAL A 107 -14.61 1.02 -4.37
C VAL A 107 -14.31 -0.30 -5.09
N ILE A 108 -15.33 -0.88 -5.74
CA ILE A 108 -15.19 -2.11 -6.52
C ILE A 108 -14.50 -1.79 -7.84
N ARG A 109 -14.93 -0.75 -8.56
CA ARG A 109 -14.36 -0.38 -9.87
C ARG A 109 -12.85 -0.12 -9.81
N TYR A 110 -12.39 0.58 -8.78
CA TYR A 110 -10.96 0.87 -8.59
C TYR A 110 -10.12 -0.41 -8.50
N THR A 111 -10.66 -1.45 -7.88
CA THR A 111 -9.96 -2.72 -7.67
C THR A 111 -10.25 -3.76 -8.74
N ALA A 112 -11.18 -3.49 -9.67
CA ALA A 112 -11.62 -4.42 -10.71
C ALA A 112 -10.50 -4.85 -11.66
N GLY A 113 -9.61 -3.91 -12.04
CA GLY A 113 -8.48 -4.18 -12.94
C GLY A 113 -7.18 -4.59 -12.24
N ILE A 114 -7.14 -4.60 -10.91
CA ILE A 114 -5.92 -4.81 -10.12
C ILE A 114 -5.99 -6.12 -9.33
N VAL A 115 -7.18 -6.49 -8.88
CA VAL A 115 -7.40 -7.69 -8.08
C VAL A 115 -7.97 -8.78 -8.96
N ASN A 116 -7.46 -10.01 -8.84
CA ASN A 116 -8.02 -11.17 -9.54
C ASN A 116 -9.39 -11.50 -8.95
N TRP A 117 -10.48 -11.00 -9.55
CA TRP A 117 -11.85 -11.24 -9.08
C TRP A 117 -12.40 -12.60 -9.48
N THR A 118 -11.89 -13.16 -10.59
CA THR A 118 -12.17 -14.53 -11.01
C THR A 118 -11.54 -15.53 -10.04
N GLN A 119 -12.28 -16.60 -9.74
CA GLN A 119 -11.70 -17.85 -9.25
C GLN A 119 -11.11 -18.60 -10.43
#